data_AF-D7R626-F1
#
_entry.id   AF-D7R626-F1
#
_cell.length_a   1.000
_cell.length_b   1.000
_cell.length_c   1.000
_cell.angle_alpha   90.00
_cell.angle_beta   90.00
_cell.angle_gamma   90.00
#
_symmetry.space_group_name_H-M   'P 1'
#
loop_
_entity.id
_entity.type
_entity.pdbx_description
1 polymer ?
#
loop_
_entity_poly.entity_id
_entity_poly.type
_entity_poly.pdbx_seq_one_letter_code
_entity_poly.pdbx_strand_id
1 'polypeptide(L)' 'EESQDIKALQKDLEQFAKLLKQKRITLGYTQADVGLTLGVLFGKVFSQTTICRFEALQLSFKNMCKLR' A
#
# COMPACT_ATOMS: atom_id res chain seq x y z
N GLU A 1 6.43 -23.43 11.47
CA GLU A 1 5.65 -22.24 11.87
C GLU A 1 5.76 -21.06 10.91
N GLU A 2 6.96 -20.65 10.46
CA GLU A 2 7.17 -19.43 9.62
C GLU A 2 6.29 -19.28 8.36
N SER A 3 5.79 -20.37 7.77
CA SER A 3 4.93 -20.30 6.57
C SER A 3 3.50 -19.80 6.85
N GLN A 4 3.02 -19.94 8.09
CA GLN A 4 1.68 -19.47 8.48
C GLN A 4 1.67 -17.94 8.66
N ASP A 5 2.72 -17.37 9.25
CA ASP A 5 2.85 -15.93 9.50
C ASP A 5 2.93 -15.12 8.20
N ILE A 6 3.63 -15.64 7.18
CA ILE A 6 3.71 -14.99 5.87
C ILE A 6 2.34 -14.90 5.20
N LYS A 7 1.51 -15.95 5.31
CA LYS A 7 0.16 -15.95 4.76
C LYS A 7 -0.78 -15.00 5.51
N ALA A 8 -0.64 -14.90 6.83
CA ALA A 8 -1.37 -13.92 7.63
C ALA A 8 -0.99 -12.49 7.23
N LEU A 9 0.31 -12.21 7.13
CA LEU A 9 0.83 -10.91 6.72
C LEU A 9 0.40 -10.53 5.29
N GLN A 10 0.29 -11.50 4.39
CA GLN A 10 -0.23 -11.27 3.04
C GLN A 10 -1.70 -10.85 3.07
N LYS A 11 -2.54 -11.52 3.87
CA LYS A 11 -3.95 -11.13 4.03
C LYS A 11 -4.09 -9.73 4.64
N ASP A 12 -3.26 -9.40 5.63
CA ASP A 12 -3.25 -8.07 6.24
C ASP A 12 -2.88 -6.98 5.22
N LEU A 13 -1.88 -7.23 4.38
CA LEU A 13 -1.49 -6.32 3.30
C LEU A 13 -2.60 -6.14 2.27
N GLU A 14 -3.28 -7.21 1.89
CA GLU A 14 -4.41 -7.14 0.96
C GLU A 14 -5.58 -6.34 1.53
N GLN A 15 -5.89 -6.53 2.82
CA GLN A 15 -6.90 -5.74 3.52
C GLN A 15 -6.47 -4.28 3.64
N PHE A 16 -5.21 -4.02 3.97
CA PHE A 16 -4.67 -2.67 4.07
C PHE A 16 -4.74 -1.93 2.73
N ALA A 17 -4.35 -2.55 1.62
CA ALA A 17 -4.43 -1.93 0.29
C ALA A 17 -5.88 -1.59 -0.10
N LYS A 18 -6.84 -2.49 0.21
CA LYS A 18 -8.26 -2.22 -0.02
C LYS A 18 -8.78 -1.07 0.83
N LEU A 19 -8.42 -1.05 2.11
CA LEU A 19 -8.81 0.00 3.05
C LEU A 19 -8.21 1.35 2.65
N LEU A 20 -6.94 1.36 2.25
CA LEU A 20 -6.24 2.56 1.78
C LEU A 20 -6.96 3.14 0.55
N LYS A 21 -7.29 2.29 -0.43
CA LYS A 21 -8.05 2.72 -1.62
C LYS A 21 -9.42 3.30 -1.25
N GLN A 22 -10.15 2.64 -0.35
CA GLN A 22 -11.45 3.12 0.10
C GLN A 22 -11.34 4.48 0.81
N LYS A 23 -10.44 4.60 1.80
CA LYS A 23 -10.19 5.85 2.53
C LYS A 23 -9.73 6.97 1.60
N ARG A 24 -8.85 6.67 0.65
CA ARG A 24 -8.39 7.62 -0.36
C ARG A 24 -9.57 8.20 -1.14
N ILE A 25 -10.43 7.34 -1.69
CA ILE A 25 -11.61 7.77 -2.46
C ILE A 25 -12.59 8.54 -1.59
N THR A 26 -12.90 8.03 -0.38
CA THR A 26 -13.85 8.67 0.54
C THR A 26 -13.39 10.06 0.98
N LEU A 27 -12.08 10.26 1.19
CA LEU A 27 -11.50 11.54 1.60
C LEU A 27 -11.15 12.44 0.41
N GLY A 28 -11.35 11.97 -0.83
CA GLY A 28 -11.07 12.75 -2.04
C GLY A 28 -9.58 12.91 -2.37
N TYR A 29 -8.70 12.09 -1.81
CA TYR A 29 -7.26 12.14 -2.11
C TYR A 29 -6.93 11.51 -3.46
N THR A 30 -5.99 12.10 -4.20
CA THR A 30 -5.45 11.47 -5.41
C THR A 30 -4.38 10.45 -5.04
N GLN A 31 -4.06 9.56 -5.98
CA GLN A 31 -2.96 8.61 -5.82
C GLN A 31 -1.59 9.33 -5.70
N ALA A 32 -1.46 10.52 -6.32
CA ALA A 32 -0.26 11.34 -6.16
C ALA A 32 -0.17 11.93 -4.75
N ASP A 33 -1.29 12.42 -4.19
CA ASP A 33 -1.32 12.98 -2.83
C ASP A 33 -0.97 11.93 -1.78
N VAL A 34 -1.47 10.70 -1.94
CA VAL A 34 -1.09 9.57 -1.08
C VAL A 34 0.39 9.27 -1.22
N GLY A 35 0.93 9.26 -2.44
CA GLY A 35 2.36 9.01 -2.69
C GLY A 35 3.29 10.08 -2.11
N LEU A 36 2.86 11.34 -2.12
CA LEU A 36 3.56 12.47 -1.49
C LEU A 36 3.50 12.38 0.04
N THR A 37 2.32 12.12 0.59
CA THR A 37 2.10 12.01 2.04
C THR A 37 2.90 10.85 2.63
N LEU A 38 2.87 9.70 1.97
CA LEU A 38 3.73 8.55 2.33
C LEU A 38 5.22 8.91 2.21
N GLY A 39 5.58 9.76 1.25
CA GLY A 39 6.95 10.29 1.13
C GLY A 39 7.39 11.14 2.31
N VAL A 40 6.50 11.93 2.89
CA VAL A 40 6.78 12.71 4.12
C VAL A 40 6.93 11.79 5.33
N LEU A 41 6.07 10.78 5.46
CA LEU A 41 6.08 9.86 6.61
C LEU A 41 7.26 8.87 6.59
N PHE A 42 7.63 8.36 5.42
CA PHE A 42 8.61 7.29 5.27
C PHE A 42 9.92 7.75 4.60
N GLY A 43 10.06 9.05 4.27
CA GLY A 43 11.24 9.61 3.64
C GLY A 43 11.44 9.19 2.18
N LYS A 44 10.43 8.59 1.54
CA LYS A 44 10.49 8.12 0.15
C LYS A 44 9.23 8.44 -0.62
N VAL A 45 9.30 9.40 -1.53
CA VAL A 45 8.16 9.78 -2.39
C VAL A 45 7.80 8.63 -3.31
N PHE A 46 6.52 8.27 -3.30
CA PHE A 46 5.97 7.29 -4.22
C PHE A 46 5.23 7.99 -5.36
N SER A 47 5.37 7.48 -6.58
CA SER A 47 4.64 7.99 -7.73
C SER A 47 3.20 7.50 -7.74
N GLN A 48 2.32 8.22 -8.45
CA GLN A 48 0.94 7.80 -8.71
C GLN A 48 0.88 6.35 -9.24
N THR A 49 1.75 5.98 -10.18
CA THR A 49 1.84 4.62 -10.72
C THR A 49 2.18 3.58 -9.64
N THR A 50 3.01 3.94 -8.66
CA THR A 50 3.37 3.06 -7.56
C THR A 50 2.18 2.81 -6.63
N ILE A 51 1.47 3.88 -6.28
CA ILE A 51 0.24 3.78 -5.47
C ILE A 51 -0.84 2.98 -6.22
N CYS A 52 -1.01 3.22 -7.53
CA CYS A 52 -1.95 2.46 -8.35
C CYS A 52 -1.65 0.95 -8.36
N ARG A 53 -0.37 0.56 -8.52
CA ARG A 53 0.05 -0.85 -8.47
C ARG A 53 -0.12 -1.47 -7.08
N PHE A 54 0.09 -0.70 -6.02
CA PHE A 54 -0.13 -1.15 -4.65
C PHE A 54 -1.61 -1.43 -4.38
N GLU A 55 -2.51 -0.51 -4.77
CA GLU A 55 -3.97 -0.69 -4.65
C GLU A 55 -4.50 -1.87 -5.46
N ALA A 56 -3.84 -2.19 -6.57
CA ALA A 56 -4.16 -3.33 -7.43
C ALA A 56 -3.50 -4.64 -6.98
N LEU A 57 -2.72 -4.64 -5.88
CA LEU A 57 -1.96 -5.79 -5.40
C LEU A 57 -0.97 -6.35 -6.45
N GLN A 58 -0.55 -5.50 -7.39
CA GLN A 58 0.37 -5.85 -8.49
C GLN A 58 1.84 -5.69 -8.11
N LEU A 59 2.14 -5.36 -6.85
CA LEU A 59 3.49 -5.34 -6.32
C LEU A 59 3.82 -6.69 -5.69
N SER A 60 5.08 -7.10 -5.81
CA SER A 60 5.56 -8.29 -5.10
C SER A 60 5.40 -8.13 -3.59
N PHE A 61 5.19 -9.24 -2.89
CA PHE A 61 5.01 -9.25 -1.43
C PHE A 61 6.13 -8.49 -0.68
N LYS A 62 7.37 -8.63 -1.13
CA LYS A 62 8.54 -7.92 -0.57
C LYS A 62 8.46 -6.40 -0.75
N ASN A 63 7.84 -5.91 -1.82
CA ASN A 63 7.62 -4.49 -2.05
C ASN A 63 6.37 -3.98 -1.32
N MET A 64 5.32 -4.80 -1.21
CA MET A 64 4.15 -4.47 -0.40
C MET A 64 4.50 -4.36 1.09
N CYS A 65 5.38 -5.23 1.61
CA CYS A 65 5.87 -5.15 2.99
C CYS A 65 6.66 -3.85 3.28
N LYS A 66 7.31 -3.25 2.26
CA LYS A 66 8.00 -1.96 2.41
C LYS A 66 7.07 -0.76 2.43
N LEU A 67 5.78 -0.99 2.13
CA LEU A 67 4.71 0.01 2.06
C LEU A 67 3.71 -0.14 3.22
N ARG A 68 3.91 -1.12 4.12
CA ARG A 68 3.21 -1.25 5.40
C ARG A 68 3.90 -0.38 6.44
#